data_AF-A0A7K5Z181-F1
#
_entry.id   AF-A0A7K5Z181-F1
#
_cell.length_a   1.000
_cell.length_b   1.000
_cell.length_c   1.000
_cell.angle_alpha   90.00
_cell.angle_beta   90.00
_cell.angle_gamma   90.00
#
_symmetry.space_group_name_H-M   'P 1'
#
loop_
_entity.id
_entity.type
_entity.pdbx_description
1 polymer ?
#
loop_
_entity_poly.entity_id
_entity_poly.type
_entity_poly.pdbx_seq_one_letter_code
_entity_poly.pdbx_strand_id
1 'polypeptide(L)'
;MLNVNLILLIFLNILYFLLQVCGCIILGVSIWIRVSKDAQQVNVCGHTRTILFAAVDLLIAVGSIIMVLGFLGCCGAIKESRCMLLLFFIGLLLILILQITGGILGAVYRSKIETSLNNTLQETVKSLQSSTQESKAFQEQFQKFQQMNQCCGLLNGAVDWGSNFNTDVGGKKICECEVKNPSSDLCTYYQNRQVYKK
;
A
#
# COMPACT_ATOMS: atom_id res chain seq x y z
N MET A 1 -22.37 35.79 13.52
CA MET A 1 -21.01 35.38 13.12
C MET A 1 -20.32 34.45 14.13
N LEU A 2 -20.37 34.71 15.45
CA LEU A 2 -19.75 33.81 16.46
C LEU A 2 -20.28 32.36 16.43
N ASN A 3 -21.59 32.16 16.21
CA ASN A 3 -22.18 30.81 16.18
C ASN A 3 -21.67 29.95 15.01
N VAL A 4 -21.40 30.54 13.84
CA VAL A 4 -20.98 29.80 12.64
C VAL A 4 -19.53 29.34 12.76
N ASN A 5 -18.63 30.20 13.25
CA ASN A 5 -17.22 29.86 13.45
C ASN A 5 -17.05 28.78 14.53
N LEU A 6 -17.85 28.83 15.60
CA LEU A 6 -17.82 27.82 16.66
C LEU A 6 -18.31 26.46 16.17
N ILE A 7 -19.40 26.42 15.40
CA ILE A 7 -19.91 25.19 14.78
C ILE A 7 -18.88 24.59 13.82
N LEU A 8 -18.20 25.42 13.03
CA LEU A 8 -17.15 24.97 12.11
C LEU A 8 -15.98 24.33 12.87
N LEU A 9 -15.49 24.95 13.95
CA LEU A 9 -14.39 24.42 14.75
C LEU A 9 -14.75 23.10 15.43
N ILE A 10 -15.97 22.97 15.96
CA ILE A 10 -16.45 21.73 16.57
C ILE A 10 -16.55 20.61 15.52
N PHE A 11 -17.13 20.91 14.35
CA PHE A 11 -17.25 19.93 13.26
C PHE A 11 -15.86 19.45 12.77
N LEU A 12 -14.92 20.38 12.57
CA LEU A 12 -13.56 20.07 12.15
C LEU A 12 -12.82 19.22 13.19
N ASN A 13 -13.01 19.51 14.48
CA ASN A 13 -12.38 18.74 15.56
C ASN A 13 -12.96 17.32 15.65
N ILE A 14 -14.28 17.15 15.54
CA ILE A 14 -14.92 15.83 15.49
C ILE A 14 -14.41 15.03 14.29
N LEU A 15 -14.36 15.64 13.11
CA LEU A 15 -13.83 14.99 11.91
C LEU A 15 -12.37 14.56 12.10
N TYR A 16 -11.55 15.43 12.69
CA TYR A 16 -10.15 15.15 12.99
C TYR A 16 -9.99 13.98 13.97
N PHE A 17 -10.84 13.93 15.00
CA PHE A 17 -10.87 12.84 15.96
C PHE A 17 -11.26 11.50 15.31
N LEU A 18 -12.25 11.49 14.41
CA LEU A 18 -12.62 10.29 13.65
C LEU A 18 -11.46 9.80 12.76
N LEU A 19 -10.77 10.72 12.08
CA LEU A 19 -9.59 10.40 11.28
C LEU A 19 -8.46 9.82 12.16
N GLN A 20 -8.26 10.37 13.35
CA GLN A 20 -7.28 9.86 14.31
C GLN A 20 -7.59 8.42 14.75
N VAL A 21 -8.86 8.10 15.05
CA VAL A 21 -9.28 6.74 15.40
C VAL A 21 -9.05 5.77 14.24
N CYS A 22 -9.34 6.18 13.01
CA CYS A 22 -9.01 5.39 11.82
C CYS A 22 -7.49 5.13 11.73
N GLY A 23 -6.67 6.16 12.00
CA GLY A 23 -5.21 6.04 12.08
C GLY A 23 -4.74 5.01 13.12
N CYS A 24 -5.34 4.99 14.33
CA CYS A 24 -5.07 3.98 15.35
C CYS A 24 -5.31 2.56 14.84
N ILE A 25 -6.44 2.36 14.15
CA ILE A 25 -6.84 1.04 13.63
C ILE A 25 -5.82 0.59 12.58
N ILE A 26 -5.43 1.46 11.65
CA ILE A 26 -4.44 1.15 10.61
C ILE A 26 -3.07 0.82 11.24
N LEU A 27 -2.64 1.58 12.25
CA LEU A 27 -1.42 1.28 12.99
C LEU A 27 -1.48 -0.05 13.73
N GLY A 28 -2.61 -0.33 14.39
CA GLY A 28 -2.84 -1.60 15.08
C GLY A 28 -2.76 -2.79 14.12
N VAL A 29 -3.39 -2.68 12.94
CA VAL A 29 -3.32 -3.69 11.88
C VAL A 29 -1.88 -3.84 11.37
N SER A 30 -1.15 -2.74 11.19
CA SER A 30 0.25 -2.78 10.72
C SER A 30 1.15 -3.51 11.71
N ILE A 31 1.00 -3.25 13.01
CA ILE A 31 1.73 -3.94 14.09
C ILE A 31 1.30 -5.40 14.17
N TRP A 32 0.00 -5.69 14.00
CA TRP A 32 -0.51 -7.07 13.97
C TRP A 32 0.13 -7.87 12.84
N ILE A 33 0.23 -7.31 11.63
CA ILE A 33 0.87 -7.94 10.47
C ILE A 33 2.35 -8.23 10.75
N ARG A 34 3.07 -7.31 11.40
CA ARG A 34 4.45 -7.55 11.84
C ARG A 34 4.50 -8.78 12.76
N VAL A 35 3.69 -8.77 13.82
CA VAL A 35 3.79 -9.73 14.93
C VAL A 35 3.25 -11.12 14.60
N SER A 36 2.28 -11.21 13.70
CA SER A 36 1.60 -12.48 13.40
C SER A 36 2.56 -13.50 12.81
N LYS A 37 2.60 -14.69 13.42
CA LYS A 37 3.41 -15.82 12.94
C LYS A 37 2.93 -16.32 11.57
N ASP A 38 1.63 -16.21 11.30
CA ASP A 38 1.05 -16.54 9.99
C ASP A 38 1.57 -15.60 8.89
N ALA A 39 1.78 -14.32 9.22
CA ALA A 39 2.39 -13.34 8.32
C ALA A 39 3.92 -13.53 8.19
N GLN A 40 4.58 -14.01 9.25
CA GLN A 40 6.01 -14.35 9.22
C GLN A 40 6.32 -15.65 8.46
N GLN A 41 5.36 -16.58 8.38
CA GLN A 41 5.43 -17.84 7.65
C GLN A 41 5.03 -17.72 6.16
N VAL A 42 4.66 -16.53 5.69
CA VAL A 42 4.54 -16.30 4.24
C VAL A 42 5.96 -16.35 3.67
N ASN A 43 6.40 -17.51 3.15
CA ASN A 43 7.64 -17.59 2.38
C ASN A 43 7.44 -16.96 1.00
N VAL A 44 7.36 -15.64 1.01
CA VAL A 44 7.85 -14.89 -0.13
C VAL A 44 9.38 -15.11 -0.19
N CYS A 45 9.96 -15.15 -1.38
CA CYS A 45 11.43 -15.23 -1.54
C CYS A 45 12.12 -14.32 -0.51
N GLY A 46 13.20 -14.81 0.12
CA GLY A 46 13.79 -14.18 1.30
C GLY A 46 14.04 -12.67 1.15
N HIS A 47 14.40 -12.22 -0.06
CA HIS A 47 14.63 -10.82 -0.40
C HIS A 47 13.33 -9.99 -0.44
N THR A 48 12.28 -10.47 -1.09
CA THR A 48 10.95 -9.81 -1.11
C THR A 48 10.31 -9.76 0.28
N ARG A 49 10.55 -10.78 1.13
CA ARG A 49 10.10 -10.78 2.52
C ARG A 49 10.75 -9.67 3.34
N THR A 50 12.06 -9.47 3.19
CA THR A 50 12.77 -8.35 3.84
C THR A 50 12.26 -6.99 3.40
N ILE A 51 11.93 -6.82 2.12
CA ILE A 51 11.42 -5.54 1.60
C ILE A 51 10.00 -5.28 2.14
N LEU A 52 9.14 -6.29 2.17
CA LEU A 52 7.80 -6.16 2.75
C LEU A 52 7.85 -5.80 4.23
N PHE A 53 8.68 -6.46 5.03
CA PHE A 53 8.81 -6.10 6.44
C PHE A 53 9.43 -4.72 6.64
N ALA A 54 10.44 -4.34 5.85
CA ALA A 54 10.97 -2.98 5.88
C ALA A 54 9.89 -1.93 5.55
N ALA A 55 9.01 -2.20 4.57
CA ALA A 55 7.90 -1.32 4.24
C ALA A 55 6.86 -1.23 5.37
N VAL A 56 6.52 -2.36 6.01
CA VAL A 56 5.61 -2.40 7.17
C VAL A 56 6.21 -1.64 8.36
N ASP A 57 7.50 -1.82 8.65
CA ASP A 57 8.19 -1.11 9.73
C ASP A 57 8.21 0.40 9.48
N LEU A 58 8.45 0.83 8.23
CA LEU A 58 8.34 2.25 7.85
C LEU A 58 6.91 2.77 8.02
N LEU A 59 5.89 1.99 7.64
CA LEU A 59 4.49 2.37 7.81
C LEU A 59 4.14 2.56 9.30
N ILE A 60 4.62 1.66 10.17
CA ILE A 60 4.46 1.78 11.63
C ILE A 60 5.14 3.05 12.14
N ALA A 61 6.40 3.29 11.73
CA ALA A 61 7.15 4.47 12.14
C ALA A 61 6.44 5.76 11.73
N VAL A 62 6.09 5.90 10.44
CA VAL A 62 5.41 7.09 9.90
C VAL A 62 4.04 7.28 10.54
N GLY A 63 3.24 6.23 10.64
CA GLY A 63 1.93 6.31 11.26
C GLY A 63 2.02 6.72 12.74
N SER A 64 3.01 6.23 13.49
CA SER A 64 3.21 6.62 14.90
C SER A 64 3.54 8.10 15.06
N ILE A 65 4.36 8.66 14.15
CA ILE A 65 4.69 10.08 14.14
C ILE A 65 3.44 10.92 13.82
N ILE A 66 2.67 10.53 12.80
CA ILE A 66 1.43 11.21 12.43
C ILE A 66 0.43 11.16 13.59
N MET A 67 0.33 10.03 14.28
CA MET A 67 -0.53 9.85 15.46
C MET A 67 -0.16 10.83 16.58
N VAL A 68 1.13 10.95 16.92
CA VAL A 68 1.60 11.88 17.95
C VAL A 68 1.34 13.33 17.55
N LEU A 69 1.69 13.70 16.31
CA LEU A 69 1.47 15.07 15.81
C LEU A 69 -0.01 15.42 15.78
N GLY A 70 -0.88 14.47 15.43
CA GLY A 70 -2.32 14.72 15.43
C GLY A 70 -2.91 14.88 16.83
N PHE A 71 -2.43 14.11 17.80
CA PHE A 71 -2.79 14.33 19.20
C PHE A 71 -2.36 15.72 19.69
N LEU A 72 -1.11 16.13 19.38
CA LEU A 72 -0.61 17.46 19.74
C LEU A 72 -1.39 18.58 19.05
N GLY A 73 -1.79 18.41 17.79
CA GLY A 73 -2.60 19.38 17.06
C GLY A 73 -3.99 19.54 17.66
N CYS A 74 -4.69 18.43 17.91
CA CYS A 74 -6.04 18.45 18.49
C CYS A 74 -6.05 18.98 19.94
N CYS A 75 -5.16 18.46 20.81
CA CYS A 75 -5.05 18.95 22.18
C CYS A 75 -4.54 20.39 22.26
N GLY A 76 -3.63 20.79 21.37
CA GLY A 76 -3.12 22.16 21.28
C GLY A 76 -4.22 23.16 20.93
N ALA A 77 -5.11 22.79 19.99
CA ALA A 77 -6.26 23.62 19.62
C ALA A 77 -7.31 23.72 20.75
N ILE A 78 -7.61 22.61 21.45
CA ILE A 78 -8.60 22.60 22.55
C ILE A 78 -8.08 23.35 23.79
N LYS A 79 -6.81 23.13 24.16
CA LYS A 79 -6.23 23.73 25.37
C LYS A 79 -5.69 25.14 25.16
N GLU A 80 -5.80 25.69 23.95
CA GLU A 80 -5.22 26.97 23.54
C GLU A 80 -3.74 27.12 23.97
N SER A 81 -3.04 25.98 24.06
CA SER A 81 -1.69 25.92 24.64
C SER A 81 -0.65 26.24 23.57
N ARG A 82 -0.06 27.43 23.68
CA ARG A 82 1.00 27.87 22.76
C ARG A 82 2.16 26.88 22.66
N CYS A 83 2.54 26.24 23.77
CA CYS A 83 3.63 25.26 23.80
C CYS A 83 3.31 24.02 22.95
N MET A 84 2.11 23.44 23.09
CA MET A 84 1.69 22.28 22.29
C MET A 84 1.57 22.62 20.80
N LEU A 85 1.02 23.80 20.48
CA LEU A 85 0.89 24.27 19.10
C LEU A 85 2.27 24.53 18.46
N LEU A 86 3.23 25.04 19.25
CA LEU A 86 4.60 25.28 18.81
C LEU A 86 5.33 23.95 18.54
N LEU A 87 5.18 22.94 19.41
CA LEU A 87 5.72 21.60 19.17
C LEU A 87 5.14 20.95 17.91
N PHE A 88 3.83 21.11 17.68
CA PHE A 88 3.20 20.67 16.44
C PHE A 88 3.81 21.35 15.21
N PHE A 89 3.98 22.68 15.27
CA PHE A 89 4.59 23.44 14.17
C PHE A 89 6.04 23.03 13.89
N ILE A 90 6.87 22.87 14.93
CA ILE A 90 8.24 22.36 14.79
C ILE A 90 8.24 20.96 14.17
N GLY A 91 7.35 20.07 14.62
CA GLY A 91 7.22 18.73 14.07
C GLY A 91 6.88 18.73 12.57
N LEU A 92 5.94 19.58 12.15
CA LEU A 92 5.60 19.76 10.74
C LEU A 92 6.79 20.32 9.92
N LEU A 93 7.53 21.28 10.47
CA LEU A 93 8.73 21.81 9.80
C LEU A 93 9.80 20.73 9.62
N LEU A 94 10.03 19.88 10.63
CA LEU A 94 10.97 18.76 10.52
C LEU A 94 10.54 17.76 9.44
N ILE A 95 9.24 17.41 9.39
CA ILE A 95 8.70 16.55 8.33
C ILE A 95 8.89 17.19 6.96
N LEU A 96 8.66 18.50 6.82
CA LEU A 96 8.86 19.22 5.57
C LEU A 96 10.33 19.11 5.10
N ILE A 97 11.29 19.32 6.00
CA ILE A 97 12.72 19.19 5.69
C ILE A 97 13.04 17.75 5.27
N LEU A 98 12.51 16.74 5.98
CA LEU A 98 12.68 15.33 5.62
C LEU A 98 12.07 14.99 4.27
N GLN A 99 10.89 15.53 3.94
CA GLN A 99 10.24 15.33 2.64
C GLN A 99 11.04 15.97 1.51
N ILE A 100 11.54 17.19 1.68
CA ILE A 100 12.40 17.86 0.69
C ILE A 100 13.68 17.04 0.49
N THR A 101 14.33 16.64 1.58
CA THR A 101 15.55 15.82 1.54
C THR A 101 15.30 14.48 0.84
N GLY A 102 14.23 13.79 1.21
CA GLY A 102 13.82 12.54 0.58
C GLY A 102 13.47 12.71 -0.90
N GLY A 103 12.81 13.80 -1.27
CA GLY A 103 12.50 14.14 -2.66
C GLY A 103 13.76 14.39 -3.50
N ILE A 104 14.72 15.15 -2.97
CA ILE A 104 16.01 15.40 -3.64
C ILE A 104 16.79 14.09 -3.79
N LEU A 105 16.92 13.30 -2.71
CA LEU A 105 17.61 12.01 -2.77
C LEU A 105 16.92 11.05 -3.75
N GLY A 106 15.59 11.00 -3.75
CA GLY A 106 14.81 10.20 -4.70
C GLY A 106 15.05 10.61 -6.15
N ALA A 107 15.16 11.92 -6.42
CA ALA A 107 15.47 12.43 -7.75
C ALA A 107 16.90 12.09 -8.19
N VAL A 108 17.89 12.28 -7.30
CA VAL A 108 19.32 12.01 -7.58
C VAL A 108 19.58 10.52 -7.78
N TYR A 109 19.00 9.66 -6.94
CA TYR A 109 19.20 8.21 -7.00
C TYR A 109 18.17 7.47 -7.86
N ARG A 110 17.43 8.19 -8.72
CA ARG A 110 16.34 7.62 -9.53
C ARG A 110 16.76 6.37 -10.29
N SER A 111 17.89 6.40 -11.00
CA SER A 111 18.37 5.25 -11.80
C SER A 111 18.67 4.01 -10.95
N LYS A 112 19.22 4.22 -9.75
CA LYS A 112 19.49 3.14 -8.79
C LYS A 112 18.18 2.57 -8.24
N ILE A 113 17.23 3.44 -7.90
CA ILE A 113 15.89 3.05 -7.43
C ILE A 113 15.16 2.26 -8.52
N GLU A 114 15.19 2.70 -9.78
CA GLU A 114 14.57 1.98 -10.90
C GLU A 114 15.18 0.59 -11.10
N THR A 115 16.51 0.46 -11.01
CA THR A 115 17.20 -0.83 -11.11
C THR A 115 16.81 -1.77 -9.96
N SER A 116 16.84 -1.27 -8.71
CA SER A 116 16.42 -2.04 -7.53
C SER A 116 14.95 -2.43 -7.61
N LEU A 117 14.07 -1.53 -8.04
CA LEU A 117 12.66 -1.80 -8.22
C LEU A 117 12.44 -2.89 -9.27
N ASN A 118 13.11 -2.81 -10.42
CA ASN A 118 12.96 -3.81 -11.48
C ASN A 118 13.42 -5.20 -11.01
N ASN A 119 14.52 -5.28 -10.25
CA ASN A 119 14.97 -6.54 -9.65
C ASN A 119 13.92 -7.11 -8.67
N THR A 120 13.35 -6.28 -7.80
CA THR A 120 12.27 -6.70 -6.89
C THR A 120 11.02 -7.16 -7.63
N LEU A 121 10.65 -6.46 -8.71
CA LEU A 121 9.52 -6.85 -9.55
C LEU A 121 9.77 -8.20 -10.23
N GLN A 122 10.98 -8.45 -10.73
CA GLN A 122 11.36 -9.73 -11.31
C GLN A 122 11.30 -10.87 -10.29
N GLU A 123 11.74 -10.65 -9.05
CA GLU A 123 11.59 -11.65 -7.97
C GLU A 123 10.13 -11.91 -7.60
N THR A 124 9.31 -10.86 -7.63
CA THR A 124 7.87 -10.98 -7.41
C THR A 124 7.22 -11.82 -8.53
N VAL A 125 7.63 -11.64 -9.78
CA VAL A 125 7.20 -12.50 -10.90
C VAL A 125 7.61 -13.96 -10.69
N LYS A 126 8.82 -14.24 -10.21
CA LYS A 126 9.22 -15.62 -9.86
C LYS A 126 8.29 -16.24 -8.81
N SER A 127 7.77 -15.43 -7.88
CA SER A 127 6.81 -15.89 -6.88
C SER A 127 5.43 -16.20 -7.49
N LEU A 128 5.02 -15.52 -8.57
CA LEU A 128 3.82 -15.88 -9.34
C LEU A 128 3.97 -17.20 -10.09
N GLN A 129 5.19 -17.53 -10.54
CA GLN A 129 5.49 -18.78 -11.25
C GLN A 129 5.80 -19.95 -10.30
N SER A 130 6.07 -19.68 -9.04
CA SER A 130 6.34 -20.70 -8.03
C SER A 130 5.11 -21.57 -7.74
N SER A 131 5.33 -22.88 -7.59
CA SER A 131 4.29 -23.86 -7.20
C SER A 131 4.29 -24.16 -5.69
N THR A 132 5.02 -23.38 -4.89
CA THR A 132 5.05 -23.56 -3.43
C THR A 132 3.70 -23.23 -2.79
N GLN A 133 3.38 -23.87 -1.66
CA GLN A 133 2.11 -23.62 -0.96
C GLN A 133 2.01 -22.16 -0.47
N GLU A 134 3.14 -21.52 -0.18
CA GLU A 134 3.22 -20.13 0.28
C GLU A 134 2.95 -19.11 -0.81
N SER A 135 3.34 -19.39 -2.07
CA SER A 135 3.04 -18.51 -3.18
C SER A 135 1.55 -18.51 -3.53
N LYS A 136 0.81 -19.57 -3.20
CA LYS A 136 -0.65 -19.65 -3.48
C LYS A 136 -1.45 -18.56 -2.76
N ALA A 137 -1.17 -18.29 -1.49
CA ALA A 137 -1.88 -17.24 -0.74
C ALA A 137 -1.66 -15.86 -1.37
N PHE A 138 -0.42 -15.57 -1.80
CA PHE A 138 -0.09 -14.35 -2.54
C PHE A 138 -0.77 -14.32 -3.92
N GLN A 139 -0.71 -15.42 -4.67
CA GLN A 139 -1.32 -15.55 -6.00
C GLN A 139 -2.83 -15.32 -5.96
N GLU A 140 -3.55 -15.86 -4.96
CA GLU A 140 -4.99 -15.64 -4.78
C GLU A 140 -5.33 -14.18 -4.52
N GLN A 141 -4.59 -13.51 -3.65
CA GLN A 141 -4.79 -12.08 -3.37
C GLN A 141 -4.45 -11.23 -4.59
N PHE A 142 -3.36 -11.55 -5.28
CA PHE A 142 -2.92 -10.86 -6.47
C PHE A 142 -3.91 -11.03 -7.63
N GLN A 143 -4.49 -12.21 -7.81
CA GLN A 143 -5.55 -12.46 -8.79
C GLN A 143 -6.82 -11.67 -8.46
N LYS A 144 -7.23 -11.60 -7.19
CA LYS A 144 -8.36 -10.74 -6.78
C LYS A 144 -8.10 -9.27 -7.11
N PHE A 145 -6.89 -8.79 -6.83
CA PHE A 145 -6.48 -7.44 -7.19
C PHE A 145 -6.55 -7.21 -8.71
N GLN A 146 -6.05 -8.15 -9.50
CA GLN A 146 -6.10 -8.11 -10.97
C GLN A 146 -7.54 -8.09 -11.51
N GLN A 147 -8.43 -8.91 -10.94
CA GLN A 147 -9.85 -8.91 -11.32
C GLN A 147 -10.54 -7.60 -10.96
N MET A 148 -10.27 -7.06 -9.77
CA MET A 148 -10.85 -5.79 -9.32
C MET A 148 -10.40 -4.61 -10.18
N ASN A 149 -9.15 -4.63 -10.65
CA ASN A 149 -8.57 -3.55 -11.46
C ASN A 149 -8.59 -3.85 -12.97
N GLN A 150 -9.15 -4.98 -13.40
CA GLN A 150 -9.27 -5.37 -14.81
C GLN A 150 -7.92 -5.33 -15.56
N CYS A 151 -6.85 -5.78 -14.89
CA CYS A 151 -5.49 -5.84 -15.44
C CYS A 151 -4.89 -7.24 -15.25
N CYS A 152 -3.84 -7.57 -15.99
CA CYS A 152 -3.16 -8.86 -15.89
C CYS A 152 -1.65 -8.73 -15.97
N GLY A 153 -0.94 -9.48 -15.12
CA GLY A 153 0.51 -9.48 -15.02
C GLY A 153 1.07 -8.40 -14.10
N LEU A 154 2.39 -8.29 -14.08
CA LEU A 154 3.15 -7.29 -13.32
C LEU A 154 4.14 -6.55 -14.25
N LEU A 155 4.97 -7.29 -14.98
CA LEU A 155 6.00 -6.80 -15.91
C LEU A 155 5.65 -7.05 -17.38
N ASN A 156 5.19 -8.26 -17.74
CA ASN A 156 5.00 -8.67 -19.14
C ASN A 156 3.58 -9.19 -19.43
N GLY A 157 2.61 -8.82 -18.59
CA GLY A 157 1.21 -9.22 -18.78
C GLY A 157 0.96 -10.66 -18.32
N ALA A 158 0.04 -11.36 -18.99
CA ALA A 158 -0.31 -12.76 -18.67
C ALA A 158 0.87 -13.74 -18.69
N VAL A 159 1.96 -13.41 -19.40
CA VAL A 159 3.19 -14.20 -19.45
C VAL A 159 3.84 -14.35 -18.07
N ASP A 160 3.68 -13.37 -17.18
CA ASP A 160 4.31 -13.39 -15.86
C ASP A 160 3.82 -14.56 -14.99
N TRP A 161 2.63 -15.09 -15.25
CA TRP A 161 2.09 -16.26 -14.56
C TRP A 161 2.76 -17.58 -14.96
N GLY A 162 3.49 -17.62 -16.08
CA GLY A 162 4.26 -18.77 -16.52
C GLY A 162 3.44 -20.07 -16.56
N SER A 163 3.98 -21.14 -15.96
CA SER A 163 3.30 -22.45 -15.87
C SER A 163 2.01 -22.43 -15.06
N ASN A 164 1.87 -21.47 -14.13
CA ASN A 164 0.68 -21.36 -13.30
C ASN A 164 -0.48 -20.69 -14.04
N PHE A 165 -0.29 -20.12 -15.23
CA PHE A 165 -1.38 -19.44 -15.95
C PHE A 165 -2.63 -20.32 -16.19
N ASN A 166 -2.43 -21.63 -16.37
CA ASN A 166 -3.51 -22.60 -16.61
C ASN A 166 -4.07 -23.23 -15.32
N THR A 167 -3.59 -22.84 -14.15
CA THR A 167 -4.12 -23.34 -12.87
C THR A 167 -5.30 -22.51 -12.41
N ASP A 168 -6.21 -23.17 -11.69
CA ASP A 168 -7.27 -22.48 -10.95
C ASP A 168 -6.72 -22.08 -9.58
N VAL A 169 -6.66 -20.77 -9.35
CA VAL A 169 -6.25 -20.16 -8.10
C VAL A 169 -7.49 -19.50 -7.51
N GLY A 170 -7.88 -19.89 -6.29
CA GLY A 170 -9.13 -19.41 -5.67
C GLY A 170 -10.42 -19.76 -6.43
N GLY A 171 -10.41 -20.83 -7.26
CA GLY A 171 -11.59 -21.31 -8.00
C GLY A 171 -11.96 -20.49 -9.23
N LYS A 172 -11.07 -19.61 -9.70
CA LYS A 172 -11.24 -18.87 -10.95
C LYS A 172 -9.99 -18.98 -11.82
N LYS A 173 -10.19 -18.86 -13.12
CA LYS A 173 -9.09 -18.77 -14.08
C LYS A 173 -8.35 -17.44 -13.91
N ILE A 174 -7.03 -17.53 -13.96
CA ILE A 174 -6.14 -16.37 -13.89
C ILE A 174 -6.42 -15.41 -15.05
N CYS A 175 -6.52 -14.13 -14.72
CA CYS A 175 -6.70 -13.01 -15.65
C CYS A 175 -7.91 -13.09 -16.59
N GLU A 176 -8.90 -13.94 -16.30
CA GLU A 176 -10.07 -14.11 -17.16
C GLU A 176 -10.82 -12.79 -17.36
N CYS A 177 -10.99 -12.40 -18.64
CA CYS A 177 -11.68 -11.17 -19.00
C CYS A 177 -13.20 -11.40 -19.05
N GLU A 178 -13.94 -10.91 -18.06
CA GLU A 178 -15.41 -10.89 -18.13
C GLU A 178 -15.86 -9.70 -18.99
N VAL A 179 -16.14 -9.95 -20.28
CA VAL A 179 -16.62 -8.92 -21.21
C VAL A 179 -18.06 -8.55 -20.87
N LYS A 180 -18.25 -7.52 -20.03
CA LYS A 180 -19.57 -6.95 -19.73
C LYS A 180 -20.03 -5.91 -20.76
N ASN A 181 -19.12 -5.40 -21.60
CA ASN A 181 -19.44 -4.45 -22.67
C ASN A 181 -18.45 -4.63 -23.84
N PRO A 182 -18.92 -4.80 -25.10
CA PRO A 182 -18.09 -5.19 -26.25
C PRO A 182 -17.18 -4.08 -26.81
N SER A 183 -17.23 -2.87 -26.27
CA SER A 183 -16.51 -1.69 -26.79
C SER A 183 -15.24 -1.34 -26.01
N SER A 184 -14.71 -2.25 -25.19
CA SER A 184 -13.64 -1.93 -24.25
C SER A 184 -12.32 -2.58 -24.70
N ASP A 185 -11.33 -1.74 -25.02
CA ASP A 185 -9.98 -2.13 -25.45
C ASP A 185 -9.15 -2.75 -24.28
N LEU A 186 -9.82 -3.40 -23.33
CA LEU A 186 -9.28 -3.90 -22.06
C LEU A 186 -8.90 -5.39 -22.11
N CYS A 187 -9.42 -6.16 -23.06
CA CYS A 187 -9.09 -7.57 -23.21
C CYS A 187 -8.08 -7.79 -24.36
N THR A 188 -7.23 -8.80 -24.23
CA THR A 188 -6.35 -9.31 -25.28
C THR A 188 -6.39 -10.83 -25.30
N TYR A 189 -5.99 -11.45 -26.41
CA TYR A 189 -5.91 -12.90 -26.51
C TYR A 189 -4.52 -13.39 -26.08
N TYR A 190 -4.49 -14.35 -25.16
CA TYR A 190 -3.29 -15.05 -24.73
C TYR A 190 -3.59 -16.53 -24.54
N GLN A 191 -2.79 -17.42 -25.15
CA GLN A 191 -2.98 -18.88 -25.15
C GLN A 191 -4.44 -19.32 -25.37
N ASN A 192 -5.06 -18.78 -26.42
CA ASN A 192 -6.44 -19.09 -26.84
C ASN A 192 -7.53 -18.72 -25.80
N ARG A 193 -7.21 -17.86 -24.83
CA ARG A 193 -8.15 -17.29 -23.85
C ARG A 193 -8.15 -15.76 -23.93
N GLN A 194 -9.30 -15.15 -23.63
CA GLN A 194 -9.38 -13.69 -23.43
C GLN A 194 -8.93 -13.35 -22.02
N VAL A 195 -7.92 -12.50 -21.93
CA VAL A 195 -7.35 -12.03 -20.66
C VAL A 195 -7.34 -10.51 -20.62
N TYR A 196 -7.34 -9.93 -19.42
CA TYR A 196 -7.12 -8.50 -19.27
C TYR A 196 -5.75 -8.08 -19.83
N LYS A 197 -5.66 -6.87 -20.38
CA LYS A 197 -4.39 -6.26 -20.78
C LYS A 197 -3.54 -5.91 -19.55
N LYS A 198 -2.24 -5.69 -19.78
CA LYS A 198 -1.30 -5.20 -18.76
C LYS A 198 -1.65 -3.78 -18.35
#